data_AF-A0A537DJ69-F1
#
_entry.id   AF-A0A537DJ69-F1
#
_cell.length_a   1.000
_cell.length_b   1.000
_cell.length_c   1.000
_cell.angle_alpha   90.00
_cell.angle_beta   90.00
_cell.angle_gamma   90.00
#
_symmetry.space_group_name_H-M   'P 1'
#
loop_
_entity.id
_entity.type
_entity.pdbx_description
1 polymer ?
#
loop_
_entity_poly.entity_id
_entity_poly.type
_entity_poly.pdbx_seq_one_letter_code
_entity_poly.pdbx_strand_id
1 'polypeptide(L)'
;MMEKIRKESLSQMKNIQWFHARDNYRGMSGKVVGSFCSYLSYQRFVNPVKYLIGMMNVPPEAPGWGKLPSALVKVSGRAPQPLSKMIETGKRPPLSRILPDSCEKVGGFGDGHTVAASGVFPIGREEDFLETLDALVTTSDG
;
A
#
# COMPACT_ATOMS: atom_id res chain seq x y z
N MET A 1 -15.86 8.78 -2.47
CA MET A 1 -14.42 8.42 -2.44
C MET A 1 -13.68 8.86 -3.71
N MET A 2 -14.16 8.53 -4.92
CA MET A 2 -13.54 8.99 -6.17
C MET A 2 -13.51 10.51 -6.33
N GLU A 3 -14.59 11.21 -5.97
CA GLU A 3 -14.57 12.69 -5.93
C GLU A 3 -13.62 13.24 -4.86
N LYS A 4 -13.46 12.53 -3.74
CA LYS A 4 -12.56 12.93 -2.66
C LYS A 4 -11.09 12.76 -3.08
N ILE A 5 -10.73 11.67 -3.73
CA ILE A 5 -9.38 11.46 -4.29
C ILE A 5 -9.11 12.38 -5.51
N ARG A 6 -10.13 12.66 -6.32
CA ARG A 6 -10.00 13.65 -7.41
C ARG A 6 -9.83 15.09 -6.90
N LYS A 7 -10.41 15.42 -5.74
CA LYS A 7 -10.31 16.76 -5.12
C LYS A 7 -9.10 16.92 -4.20
N GLU A 8 -8.74 15.88 -3.44
CA GLU A 8 -7.66 15.91 -2.44
C GLU A 8 -6.31 15.41 -3.00
N SER A 9 -6.31 14.82 -4.20
CA SER A 9 -5.13 14.17 -4.83
C SER A 9 -4.54 13.03 -3.98
N LEU A 10 -3.79 12.13 -4.60
CA LEU A 10 -3.02 11.15 -3.82
C LEU A 10 -1.88 11.89 -3.10
N SER A 11 -1.70 11.63 -1.81
CA SER A 11 -0.54 12.13 -1.05
C SER A 11 0.75 11.67 -1.72
N GLN A 12 1.75 12.55 -1.78
CA GLN A 12 2.99 12.33 -2.53
C GLN A 12 4.19 12.32 -1.59
N MET A 13 5.09 11.35 -1.80
CA MET A 13 6.46 11.35 -1.26
C MET A 13 7.44 11.26 -2.44
N LYS A 14 8.72 11.00 -2.18
CA LYS A 14 9.76 10.99 -3.24
C LYS A 14 9.49 9.87 -4.25
N ASN A 15 9.26 8.66 -3.76
CA ASN A 15 9.15 7.43 -4.54
C ASN A 15 7.75 6.82 -4.51
N ILE A 16 6.93 7.17 -3.51
CA ILE A 16 5.58 6.63 -3.35
C ILE A 16 4.50 7.69 -3.48
N GLN A 17 3.30 7.24 -3.81
CA GLN A 17 2.05 7.99 -3.74
C GLN A 17 1.00 7.14 -3.03
N TRP A 18 0.16 7.75 -2.21
CA TRP A 18 -0.68 6.95 -1.32
C TRP A 18 -2.02 7.59 -0.94
N PHE A 19 -2.91 6.75 -0.41
CA PHE A 19 -4.14 7.17 0.25
C PHE A 19 -4.45 6.26 1.44
N HIS A 20 -5.21 6.80 2.40
CA HIS A 20 -5.73 6.03 3.53
C HIS A 20 -7.26 6.11 3.57
N ALA A 21 -7.92 4.97 3.35
CA ALA A 21 -9.37 4.87 3.35
C ALA A 21 -9.97 4.91 4.77
N ARG A 22 -9.16 4.65 5.80
CA ARG A 22 -9.57 4.60 7.22
C ARG A 22 -10.71 3.60 7.34
N ASP A 23 -11.87 4.02 7.83
CA ASP A 23 -13.06 3.18 7.99
C ASP A 23 -14.03 3.25 6.80
N ASN A 24 -13.69 3.96 5.70
CA ASN A 24 -14.59 4.11 4.54
C ASN A 24 -14.93 2.78 3.83
N TYR A 25 -14.20 1.71 4.15
CA TYR A 25 -14.43 0.36 3.64
C TYR A 25 -15.00 -0.59 4.70
N ARG A 26 -15.50 -0.07 5.84
CA ARG A 26 -16.09 -0.91 6.88
C ARG A 26 -17.27 -1.71 6.32
N GLY A 27 -17.29 -3.01 6.58
CA GLY A 27 -18.29 -3.94 6.05
C GLY A 27 -18.01 -4.44 4.63
N MET A 28 -16.96 -3.95 3.96
CA MET A 28 -16.51 -4.50 2.68
C MET A 28 -15.48 -5.62 2.88
N SER A 29 -15.32 -6.46 1.85
CA SER A 29 -14.31 -7.52 1.85
C SER A 29 -12.89 -6.96 2.03
N GLY A 30 -12.03 -7.70 2.72
CA GLY A 30 -10.61 -7.36 2.89
C GLY A 30 -9.80 -7.26 1.59
N LYS A 31 -10.38 -7.53 0.41
CA LYS A 31 -9.76 -7.31 -0.90
C LYS A 31 -10.02 -5.93 -1.50
N VAL A 32 -10.94 -5.15 -0.92
CA VAL A 32 -11.43 -3.89 -1.51
C VAL A 32 -10.31 -2.87 -1.78
N VAL A 33 -9.41 -2.66 -0.81
CA VAL A 33 -8.29 -1.72 -0.97
C VAL A 33 -7.37 -2.14 -2.12
N GLY A 34 -7.10 -3.44 -2.26
CA GLY A 34 -6.27 -3.98 -3.34
C GLY A 34 -6.92 -3.84 -4.71
N SER A 35 -8.21 -4.13 -4.82
CA SER A 35 -8.98 -3.92 -6.07
C SER A 35 -9.03 -2.45 -6.46
N PHE A 36 -9.20 -1.57 -5.47
CA PHE A 36 -9.22 -0.14 -5.71
C PHE A 36 -7.85 0.39 -6.14
N CYS A 37 -6.75 -0.05 -5.51
CA CYS A 37 -5.39 0.25 -5.97
C CYS A 37 -5.15 -0.26 -7.41
N SER A 38 -5.60 -1.48 -7.74
CA SER A 38 -5.48 -1.99 -9.12
C SER A 38 -6.21 -1.09 -10.10
N TYR A 39 -7.45 -0.69 -9.81
CA TYR A 39 -8.20 0.24 -10.65
C TYR A 39 -7.51 1.61 -10.78
N LEU A 40 -7.01 2.16 -9.66
CA LEU A 40 -6.30 3.44 -9.62
C LEU A 40 -5.02 3.43 -10.44
N SER A 41 -4.29 2.31 -10.47
CA SER A 41 -3.01 2.20 -11.20
C SER A 41 -3.09 2.47 -12.71
N TYR A 42 -4.31 2.43 -13.28
CA TYR A 42 -4.59 2.74 -14.69
C TYR A 42 -5.16 4.15 -14.92
N GLN A 43 -5.35 4.95 -13.87
CA GLN A 43 -5.96 6.28 -13.98
C GLN A 43 -4.94 7.35 -14.35
N ARG A 44 -5.33 8.29 -15.21
CA ARG A 44 -4.43 9.34 -15.74
C ARG A 44 -3.85 10.30 -14.68
N PHE A 45 -4.49 10.42 -13.52
CA PHE A 45 -4.03 11.30 -12.44
C PHE A 45 -3.04 10.62 -11.49
N VAL A 46 -2.81 9.31 -11.63
CA VAL A 46 -1.82 8.57 -10.84
C VAL A 46 -0.45 8.78 -11.46
N ASN A 47 0.56 9.08 -10.63
CA ASN A 47 1.92 9.25 -11.11
C ASN A 47 2.45 7.91 -11.64
N PRO A 48 2.84 7.79 -12.92
CA PRO A 48 3.17 6.50 -13.51
C PRO A 48 4.49 5.89 -13.02
N VAL A 49 5.35 6.67 -12.36
CA VAL A 49 6.71 6.25 -11.94
C VAL A 49 6.88 6.17 -10.42
N LYS A 50 5.78 6.29 -9.65
CA LYS A 50 5.75 6.12 -8.19
C LYS A 50 4.88 4.95 -7.78
N TYR A 51 5.28 4.24 -6.73
CA TYR A 51 4.49 3.12 -6.18
C TYR A 51 3.17 3.65 -5.63
N LEU A 52 2.06 2.99 -5.99
CA LEU A 52 0.75 3.33 -5.48
C LEU A 52 0.41 2.49 -4.25
N ILE A 53 0.23 3.14 -3.11
CA ILE A 53 -0.05 2.50 -1.83
C ILE A 53 -1.45 2.87 -1.34
N GLY A 54 -2.26 1.87 -1.02
CA GLY A 54 -3.57 2.06 -0.41
C GLY A 54 -3.64 1.42 0.96
N MET A 55 -4.17 2.15 1.92
CA MET A 55 -4.35 1.67 3.30
C MET A 55 -5.82 1.71 3.72
N MET A 56 -6.20 0.82 4.64
CA MET A 56 -7.51 0.83 5.30
C MET A 56 -7.41 0.23 6.70
N ASN A 57 -8.28 0.66 7.62
CA ASN A 57 -8.37 0.01 8.92
C ASN A 57 -8.99 -1.39 8.74
N VAL A 58 -8.43 -2.37 9.44
CA VAL A 58 -9.01 -3.71 9.55
C VAL A 58 -10.09 -3.67 10.63
N PRO A 59 -11.31 -4.17 10.36
CA PRO A 59 -12.32 -4.30 11.39
C PRO A 59 -11.78 -5.07 12.61
N PRO A 60 -12.02 -4.61 13.84
CA PRO A 60 -11.47 -5.22 15.05
C PRO A 60 -12.05 -6.60 15.35
N GLU A 61 -13.11 -7.01 14.65
CA GLU A 61 -13.79 -8.28 14.82
C GLU A 61 -13.77 -9.06 13.51
N ALA A 62 -13.30 -10.29 13.58
CA ALA A 62 -13.43 -11.27 12.52
C ALA A 62 -14.74 -12.04 12.76
N PRO A 63 -15.73 -11.95 11.87
CA PRO A 63 -17.02 -12.63 12.05
C PRO A 63 -16.81 -14.14 12.26
N GLY A 64 -17.29 -14.66 13.39
CA GLY A 64 -17.16 -16.08 13.77
C GLY A 64 -15.82 -16.48 14.41
N TRP A 65 -14.84 -15.58 14.49
CA TRP A 65 -13.50 -15.84 15.04
C TRP A 65 -13.11 -14.92 16.21
N GLY A 66 -13.99 -13.98 16.56
CA GLY A 66 -13.79 -13.07 17.70
C GLY A 66 -12.98 -11.82 17.34
N LYS A 67 -12.46 -11.16 18.37
CA LYS A 67 -11.72 -9.90 18.22
C LYS A 67 -10.25 -10.14 17.89
N LEU A 68 -9.71 -9.31 17.02
CA LEU A 68 -8.28 -9.26 16.79
C LEU A 68 -7.57 -8.77 18.07
N PRO A 69 -6.37 -9.30 18.37
CA PRO A 69 -5.61 -8.93 19.56
C PRO A 69 -5.16 -7.46 19.54
N SER A 70 -5.10 -6.85 18.36
CA SER A 70 -4.76 -5.45 18.16
C SER A 70 -5.48 -4.89 16.94
N ALA A 71 -5.63 -3.56 16.91
CA ALA A 71 -6.16 -2.87 15.75
C ALA A 71 -5.08 -2.76 14.66
N LEU A 72 -5.42 -3.17 13.44
CA LEU A 72 -4.49 -3.26 12.32
C LEU A 72 -4.90 -2.35 11.18
N VAL A 73 -3.91 -1.90 10.41
CA VAL A 73 -4.05 -1.34 9.07
C VAL A 73 -3.74 -2.43 8.07
N LYS A 74 -4.60 -2.58 7.06
CA LYS A 74 -4.29 -3.34 5.85
C LYS A 74 -3.73 -2.41 4.80
N VAL A 75 -2.65 -2.83 4.17
CA VAL A 75 -1.99 -2.11 3.08
C VAL A 75 -1.94 -2.94 1.80
N SER A 76 -2.02 -2.26 0.67
CA SER A 76 -1.83 -2.83 -0.66
C SER A 76 -0.96 -1.91 -1.51
N GLY A 77 0.07 -2.46 -2.14
CA GLY A 77 0.92 -1.81 -3.12
C GLY A 77 0.64 -2.26 -4.55
N ARG A 78 0.69 -1.33 -5.49
CA ARG A 78 0.63 -1.58 -6.94
C ARG A 78 1.67 -0.73 -7.67
N ALA A 79 2.30 -1.31 -8.69
CA ALA A 79 3.12 -0.55 -9.63
C ALA A 79 2.29 -0.21 -10.88
N PRO A 80 2.16 1.08 -11.25
CA PRO A 80 1.62 1.47 -12.56
C PRO A 80 2.50 0.93 -13.69
N GLN A 81 1.94 0.81 -14.91
CA GLN A 81 2.63 0.12 -16.02
C GLN A 81 4.08 0.61 -16.29
N PRO A 82 4.38 1.93 -16.31
CA PRO A 82 5.76 2.37 -16.50
C PRO A 82 6.70 1.96 -15.37
N LEU A 83 6.25 2.06 -14.11
CA LEU A 83 6.99 1.57 -12.96
C LEU A 83 7.19 0.06 -12.99
N SER A 84 6.18 -0.73 -13.39
CA SER A 84 6.29 -2.19 -13.52
C SER A 84 7.44 -2.58 -14.44
N LYS A 85 7.58 -1.90 -15.60
CA LYS A 85 8.71 -2.11 -16.52
C LYS A 85 10.05 -1.74 -15.89
N MET A 86 10.10 -0.68 -15.08
CA MET A 86 11.32 -0.32 -14.35
C MET A 86 11.70 -1.39 -13.32
N ILE A 87 10.71 -2.02 -12.67
CA ILE A 87 10.95 -3.13 -11.75
C ILE A 87 11.45 -4.37 -12.49
N GLU A 88 10.80 -4.74 -13.59
CA GLU A 88 11.18 -5.89 -14.43
C GLU A 88 12.59 -5.75 -15.01
N THR A 89 13.04 -4.52 -15.27
CA THR A 89 14.39 -4.22 -15.78
C THR A 89 15.41 -3.93 -14.67
N GLY A 90 15.04 -4.12 -13.39
CA GLY A 90 15.94 -3.93 -12.24
C GLY A 90 16.26 -2.48 -11.88
N LYS A 91 15.63 -1.49 -12.53
CA LYS A 91 15.84 -0.05 -12.24
C LYS A 91 15.13 0.43 -10.97
N ARG A 92 14.20 -0.37 -10.47
CA ARG A 92 13.37 -0.11 -9.29
C ARG A 92 13.17 -1.43 -8.54
N PRO A 93 13.12 -1.43 -7.20
CA PRO A 93 12.96 -2.67 -6.45
C PRO A 93 11.54 -3.26 -6.58
N PRO A 94 11.39 -4.59 -6.46
CA PRO A 94 10.09 -5.23 -6.50
C PRO A 94 9.27 -4.97 -5.23
N LEU A 95 7.94 -4.87 -5.38
CA LEU A 95 7.00 -4.73 -4.27
C LEU A 95 7.00 -5.93 -3.32
N SER A 96 7.29 -7.13 -3.84
CA SER A 96 7.46 -8.34 -3.03
C SER A 96 8.62 -8.28 -2.04
N ARG A 97 9.52 -7.30 -2.16
CA ARG A 97 10.60 -7.04 -1.20
C ARG A 97 10.24 -5.85 -0.30
N ILE A 98 10.09 -4.68 -0.90
CA ILE A 98 10.03 -3.42 -0.12
C ILE A 98 8.79 -3.29 0.76
N LEU A 99 7.65 -3.87 0.36
CA LEU A 99 6.41 -3.76 1.13
C LEU A 99 6.42 -4.69 2.34
N PRO A 100 6.74 -5.99 2.22
CA PRO A 100 6.95 -6.87 3.37
C PRO A 100 8.00 -6.32 4.34
N ASP A 101 9.17 -5.89 3.85
CA ASP A 101 10.25 -5.33 4.67
C ASP A 101 9.78 -4.09 5.47
N SER A 102 8.95 -3.24 4.85
CA SER A 102 8.38 -2.07 5.53
C SER A 102 7.35 -2.48 6.58
N CYS A 103 6.47 -3.45 6.28
CA CYS A 103 5.51 -3.98 7.26
C CYS A 103 6.24 -4.58 8.47
N GLU A 104 7.28 -5.39 8.24
CA GLU A 104 8.04 -6.06 9.31
C GLU A 104 8.67 -5.04 10.27
N LYS A 105 9.27 -3.97 9.74
CA LYS A 105 9.88 -2.90 10.54
C LYS A 105 8.91 -2.19 11.49
N VAL A 106 7.61 -2.17 11.16
CA VAL A 106 6.57 -1.57 12.02
C VAL A 106 5.80 -2.61 12.85
N GLY A 107 6.29 -3.85 12.94
CA GLY A 107 5.66 -4.92 13.72
C GLY A 107 4.48 -5.58 13.01
N GLY A 108 4.46 -5.50 11.68
CA GLY A 108 3.50 -6.15 10.81
C GLY A 108 4.10 -7.29 10.01
N PHE A 109 3.37 -7.74 8.99
CA PHE A 109 3.86 -8.69 8.00
C PHE A 109 3.20 -8.43 6.64
N GLY A 110 3.80 -8.93 5.58
CA GLY A 110 3.25 -8.81 4.24
C GLY A 110 3.83 -9.86 3.30
N ASP A 111 3.22 -9.95 2.13
CA ASP A 111 3.67 -10.80 1.04
C ASP A 111 3.38 -10.12 -0.31
N GLY A 112 3.82 -10.73 -1.39
CA GLY A 112 3.40 -10.28 -2.70
C GLY A 112 4.23 -10.83 -3.85
N HIS A 113 3.97 -10.21 -4.99
CA HIS A 113 4.66 -10.41 -6.25
C HIS A 113 5.40 -9.13 -6.64
N THR A 114 6.18 -9.23 -7.71
CA THR A 114 7.03 -8.16 -8.25
C THR A 114 6.36 -6.79 -8.34
N VAL A 115 5.10 -6.73 -8.79
CA VAL A 115 4.37 -5.47 -9.07
C VAL A 115 3.14 -5.26 -8.19
N ALA A 116 2.87 -6.18 -7.27
CA ALA A 116 1.67 -6.17 -6.43
C ALA A 116 1.94 -6.90 -5.13
N ALA A 117 1.84 -6.20 -4.00
CA ALA A 117 2.05 -6.76 -2.67
C ALA A 117 0.98 -6.26 -1.69
N SER A 118 0.82 -6.93 -0.57
CA SER A 118 -0.07 -6.53 0.50
C SER A 118 0.45 -6.95 1.86
N GLY A 119 -0.05 -6.30 2.91
CA GLY A 119 0.34 -6.64 4.26
C GLY A 119 -0.60 -6.04 5.29
N VAL A 120 -0.26 -6.27 6.55
CA VAL A 120 -0.92 -5.68 7.70
C VAL A 120 0.11 -5.21 8.72
N PHE A 121 -0.19 -4.15 9.45
CA PHE A 121 0.62 -3.64 10.55
C PHE A 121 -0.25 -2.91 11.58
N PRO A 122 0.24 -2.63 12.80
CA PRO A 122 -0.54 -1.95 13.85
C PRO A 122 -0.97 -0.52 13.47
N ILE A 123 -2.19 -0.13 13.84
CA ILE A 123 -2.64 1.28 13.74
C ILE A 123 -1.69 2.19 14.53
N GLY A 124 -1.42 3.39 14.00
CA GLY A 124 -0.51 4.37 14.59
C GLY A 124 0.91 4.30 14.03
N ARG A 125 1.19 3.34 13.14
CA ARG A 125 2.51 3.16 12.49
C ARG A 125 2.50 3.52 10.99
N GLU A 126 1.45 4.19 10.51
CA GLU A 126 1.27 4.49 9.09
C GLU A 126 2.38 5.39 8.54
N GLU A 127 2.80 6.41 9.29
CA GLU A 127 3.87 7.32 8.88
C GLU A 127 5.21 6.58 8.82
N ASP A 128 5.60 5.88 9.89
CA ASP A 128 6.79 5.02 9.94
C ASP A 128 6.85 4.03 8.75
N PHE A 129 5.70 3.41 8.43
CA PHE A 129 5.58 2.47 7.32
C PHE A 129 5.82 3.17 5.97
N LEU A 130 5.22 4.35 5.76
CA LEU A 130 5.37 5.10 4.51
C LEU A 130 6.79 5.62 4.33
N GLU A 131 7.41 6.16 5.39
CA GLU A 131 8.80 6.64 5.38
C GLU A 131 9.77 5.50 5.12
N THR A 132 9.59 4.37 5.80
CA THR A 132 10.41 3.18 5.61
C THR A 132 10.32 2.67 4.18
N LEU A 133 9.10 2.58 3.63
CA LEU A 133 8.87 2.14 2.27
C LEU A 133 9.53 3.08 1.24
N ASP A 134 9.36 4.40 1.41
CA ASP A 134 9.94 5.41 0.53
C ASP A 134 11.48 5.40 0.55
N ALA A 135 12.07 5.16 1.74
CA ALA A 135 13.50 5.01 1.93
C ALA A 135 14.07 3.74 1.27
N LEU A 136 13.40 2.60 1.43
CA LEU A 136 13.81 1.32 0.82
C LEU A 136 13.90 1.38 -0.71
N VAL A 137 13.09 2.24 -1.35
CA VAL A 137 13.19 2.47 -2.81
C VAL A 137 14.50 3.17 -3.18
N THR A 138 15.04 4.04 -2.32
CA THR A 138 16.27 4.79 -2.59
C THR A 138 17.52 3.93 -2.36
N THR A 139 17.48 2.97 -1.44
CA THR A 139 18.65 2.13 -1.07
C THR A 139 18.86 0.94 -2.00
N SER A 140 18.26 0.93 -3.20
CA SER A 140 18.29 -0.20 -4.14
C SER A 140 19.44 -0.13 -5.15
N ASP A 141 20.46 0.68 -4.88
CA ASP A 141 21.71 0.66 -5.63
C ASP A 141 22.60 -0.45 -5.07
N GLY A 142 22.53 -1.63 -5.70
CA GLY A 142 23.40 -2.78 -5.47
C GLY A 142 23.50 -3.61 -6.73
#